data_AF-A6NSK0-F1
#
_entry.id   AF-A6NSK0-F1
#
_cell.length_a   1.000
_cell.length_b   1.000
_cell.length_c   1.000
_cell.angle_alpha   90.00
_cell.angle_beta   90.00
_cell.angle_gamma   90.00
#
_symmetry.space_group_name_H-M   'P 1'
#
loop_
_entity.id
_entity.type
_entity.pdbx_description
1 polymer ?
#
loop_
_entity_poly.entity_id
_entity_poly.type
_entity_poly.pdbx_seq_one_letter_code
_entity_poly.pdbx_strand_id
1 'polypeptide(L)'
;MTMGFFSKLFKGPEIDMEKSRANAQKMRRLFNQVVENGDSYKLVYGYTEDVSRFNYGFVHGSKTKIGNLIVGWNEGEETIVVVPTVPDLSGCGDPTWYRRSEILKAYRNKYPTDAFVIYPDRKGYIAINAYDWLEDESLYVYVSQEQELAEFTAFFTERFAKK
;
A
#
# COMPACT_ATOMS: atom_id res chain seq x y z
N MET A 1 -17.86 -26.96 -28.37
CA MET A 1 -16.71 -27.45 -27.61
C MET A 1 -16.25 -26.29 -26.74
N THR A 2 -16.76 -26.19 -25.50
CA THR A 2 -16.01 -26.44 -24.23
C THR A 2 -14.76 -25.56 -24.16
N MET A 3 -14.61 -24.61 -23.24
CA MET A 3 -14.80 -24.58 -21.78
C MET A 3 -14.94 -23.10 -21.34
N GLY A 4 -15.45 -22.69 -20.18
CA GLY A 4 -15.77 -23.36 -18.95
C GLY A 4 -16.10 -22.30 -17.88
N PHE A 5 -16.91 -22.71 -16.90
CA PHE A 5 -17.38 -21.96 -15.75
C PHE A 5 -16.25 -21.37 -14.88
N PHE A 6 -16.21 -20.04 -14.72
CA PHE A 6 -15.72 -19.27 -13.55
C PHE A 6 -16.26 -17.83 -13.79
N SER A 7 -17.02 -17.13 -12.97
CA SER A 7 -17.36 -17.19 -11.55
C SER A 7 -18.65 -16.38 -11.32
N LYS A 8 -19.77 -17.06 -11.04
CA LYS A 8 -20.89 -16.45 -10.29
C LYS A 8 -20.57 -16.62 -8.81
N LEU A 9 -19.77 -15.72 -8.23
CA LEU A 9 -19.73 -15.51 -6.77
C LEU A 9 -18.95 -14.22 -6.50
N PHE A 10 -19.51 -13.35 -5.64
CA PHE A 10 -19.14 -11.96 -5.37
C PHE A 10 -19.68 -10.93 -6.39
N LYS A 11 -20.99 -10.68 -6.33
CA LYS A 11 -21.49 -9.32 -6.56
C LYS A 11 -21.36 -8.57 -5.24
N GLY A 12 -20.17 -8.05 -4.96
CA GLY A 12 -20.02 -6.99 -3.97
C GLY A 12 -20.86 -5.77 -4.37
N PRO A 13 -20.98 -4.75 -3.51
CA PRO A 13 -21.55 -3.47 -3.94
C PRO A 13 -20.86 -3.01 -5.23
N GLU A 14 -21.64 -2.40 -6.14
CA GLU A 14 -21.07 -1.82 -7.36
C GLU A 14 -20.06 -0.75 -6.94
N ILE A 15 -18.79 -0.96 -7.27
CA ILE A 15 -17.72 -0.04 -6.92
C ILE A 15 -17.95 1.26 -7.70
N ASP A 16 -18.01 2.37 -6.98
CA ASP A 16 -18.01 3.71 -7.55
C ASP A 16 -16.61 3.99 -8.14
N MET A 17 -16.47 3.62 -9.42
CA MET A 17 -15.20 3.78 -10.13
C MET A 17 -14.80 5.25 -10.31
N GLU A 18 -15.74 6.19 -10.28
CA GLU A 18 -15.43 7.62 -10.35
C GLU A 18 -14.77 8.09 -9.06
N LYS A 19 -15.34 7.73 -7.92
CA LYS A 19 -14.78 7.98 -6.59
C LYS A 19 -13.42 7.29 -6.41
N SER A 20 -13.30 6.03 -6.83
CA SER A 20 -12.03 5.29 -6.81
C SER A 20 -10.95 6.02 -7.59
N ARG A 21 -11.24 6.46 -8.83
CA ARG A 21 -10.30 7.23 -9.66
C ARG A 21 -9.95 8.58 -9.04
N ALA A 22 -10.92 9.28 -8.46
CA ALA A 22 -10.68 10.55 -7.79
C ALA A 22 -9.73 10.39 -6.59
N ASN A 23 -9.89 9.31 -5.81
CA ASN A 23 -9.02 9.01 -4.69
C ASN A 23 -7.63 8.53 -5.13
N ALA A 24 -7.52 7.73 -6.20
CA ALA A 24 -6.23 7.38 -6.79
C ALA A 24 -5.47 8.63 -7.27
N GLN A 25 -6.15 9.62 -7.85
CA GLN A 25 -5.54 10.91 -8.21
C GLN A 25 -5.12 11.73 -6.98
N LYS A 26 -5.90 11.71 -5.89
CA LYS A 26 -5.49 12.35 -4.63
C LYS A 26 -4.26 11.68 -4.03
N MET A 27 -4.20 10.35 -4.00
CA MET A 27 -3.03 9.60 -3.57
C MET A 27 -1.79 10.00 -4.38
N ARG A 28 -1.93 10.09 -5.71
CA ARG A 28 -0.86 10.57 -6.60
C ARG A 28 -0.38 11.98 -6.22
N ARG A 29 -1.30 12.94 -6.01
CA ARG A 29 -0.94 14.30 -5.64
C ARG A 29 -0.20 14.37 -4.30
N LEU A 30 -0.69 13.67 -3.28
CA LEU A 30 -0.05 13.62 -1.96
C LEU A 30 1.35 12.99 -2.05
N PHE A 31 1.48 11.89 -2.78
CA PHE A 31 2.76 11.22 -2.97
C PHE A 31 3.78 12.14 -3.65
N ASN A 32 3.40 12.77 -4.77
CA ASN A 32 4.28 13.67 -5.52
C ASN A 32 4.63 14.96 -4.74
N GLN A 33 3.84 15.34 -3.74
CA GLN A 33 4.14 16.50 -2.89
C GLN A 33 5.36 16.24 -1.99
N VAL A 34 5.57 15.01 -1.55
CA VAL A 34 6.62 14.66 -0.59
C VAL A 34 7.72 13.76 -1.17
N VAL A 35 7.49 13.17 -2.34
CA VAL A 35 8.47 12.33 -3.05
C VAL A 35 8.93 13.01 -4.32
N GLU A 36 10.22 13.35 -4.37
CA GLU A 36 10.86 13.90 -5.56
C GLU A 36 10.75 12.92 -6.74
N ASN A 37 10.40 13.44 -7.92
CA ASN A 37 10.14 12.63 -9.13
C ASN A 37 9.09 11.52 -8.89
N GLY A 38 8.09 11.79 -8.04
CA GLY A 38 7.07 10.81 -7.63
C GLY A 38 6.32 10.13 -8.78
N ASP A 39 6.19 10.79 -9.94
CA ASP A 39 5.57 10.20 -11.15
C ASP A 39 6.33 9.00 -11.72
N SER A 40 7.60 8.82 -11.37
CA SER A 40 8.38 7.63 -11.74
C SER A 40 7.99 6.37 -10.95
N TYR A 41 7.21 6.51 -9.88
CA TYR A 41 6.74 5.43 -9.04
C TYR A 41 5.32 5.02 -9.43
N LYS A 42 5.03 3.73 -9.51
CA LYS A 42 3.65 3.20 -9.47
C LYS A 42 3.15 3.23 -8.03
N LEU A 43 1.84 3.31 -7.81
CA LEU A 43 1.25 3.45 -6.47
C LEU A 43 0.25 2.34 -6.16
N VAL A 44 0.24 1.91 -4.91
CA VAL A 44 -0.79 1.04 -4.32
C VAL A 44 -1.10 1.59 -2.93
N TYR A 45 -2.36 1.53 -2.54
CA TYR A 45 -2.78 1.77 -1.18
C TYR A 45 -2.52 0.53 -0.33
N GLY A 46 -1.95 0.73 0.84
CA GLY A 46 -1.81 -0.31 1.85
C GLY A 46 -2.08 0.23 3.24
N TYR A 47 -2.02 -0.64 4.23
CA TYR A 47 -2.15 -0.27 5.62
C TYR A 47 -1.25 -1.14 6.51
N THR A 48 -0.97 -0.64 7.71
CA THR A 48 -0.21 -1.37 8.73
C THR A 48 -0.97 -1.40 10.04
N GLU A 49 -0.86 -2.51 10.76
CA GLU A 49 -1.45 -2.65 12.10
C GLU A 49 -0.48 -2.22 13.21
N ASP A 50 0.81 -2.02 12.88
CA ASP A 50 1.82 -1.54 13.84
C ASP A 50 1.92 -0.01 13.80
N VAL A 51 0.92 0.65 14.40
CA VAL A 51 0.84 2.12 14.51
C VAL A 51 1.81 2.71 15.53
N SER A 52 2.46 1.88 16.35
CA SER A 52 3.35 2.34 17.43
C SER A 52 4.67 2.94 16.93
N ARG A 53 5.02 2.67 15.67
CA ARG A 53 6.31 3.03 15.07
C ARG A 53 6.26 4.24 14.15
N PHE A 54 5.07 4.77 13.88
CA PHE A 54 4.90 5.96 13.05
C PHE A 54 4.70 7.17 13.95
N ASN A 55 5.55 8.19 13.81
CA ASN A 55 5.31 9.53 14.36
C ASN A 55 4.17 10.20 13.57
N TYR A 56 2.96 9.65 13.66
CA TYR A 56 1.75 10.32 13.19
C TYR A 56 1.48 11.49 14.15
N GLY A 57 2.09 12.65 13.87
CA GLY A 57 1.69 13.93 14.45
C GLY A 57 0.26 14.36 14.08
N PHE A 58 -0.48 13.53 13.33
CA PHE A 58 -1.79 13.81 12.76
C PHE A 58 -2.97 13.16 13.48
N VAL A 59 -2.76 12.29 14.48
CA VAL A 59 -3.87 11.52 15.06
C VAL A 59 -3.84 11.56 16.58
N HIS A 60 -3.95 12.76 17.15
CA HIS A 60 -4.50 12.90 18.50
C HIS A 60 -6.01 12.63 18.43
N GLY A 61 -6.43 11.35 18.47
CA GLY A 61 -7.83 11.02 18.74
C GLY A 61 -8.40 9.71 18.17
N SER A 62 -7.75 9.03 17.22
CA SER A 62 -8.32 7.77 16.69
C SER A 62 -7.95 6.57 17.56
N LYS A 63 -8.99 5.80 17.94
CA LYS A 63 -8.86 4.50 18.60
C LYS A 63 -8.41 3.39 17.64
N THR A 64 -8.09 3.75 16.39
CA THR A 64 -7.87 2.79 15.31
C THR A 64 -6.43 2.28 15.34
N LYS A 65 -6.27 0.95 15.38
CA LYS A 65 -4.98 0.26 15.38
C LYS A 65 -4.33 0.18 13.99
N ILE A 66 -4.71 1.05 13.06
CA ILE A 66 -4.33 0.94 11.65
C ILE A 66 -3.74 2.27 11.16
N GLY A 67 -2.58 2.21 10.52
CA GLY A 67 -1.95 3.31 9.79
C GLY A 67 -2.18 3.13 8.29
N ASN A 68 -2.70 4.15 7.62
CA ASN A 68 -2.96 4.15 6.17
C ASN A 68 -1.68 4.52 5.43
N LEU A 69 -1.38 3.86 4.31
CA LEU A 69 -0.12 4.02 3.58
C LEU A 69 -0.39 4.24 2.09
N ILE A 70 0.23 5.26 1.51
CA ILE A 70 0.45 5.32 0.07
C ILE A 70 1.82 4.70 -0.19
N VAL A 71 1.84 3.59 -0.92
CA VAL A 71 3.06 2.82 -1.19
C VAL A 71 3.43 3.02 -2.66
N GLY A 72 4.56 3.68 -2.89
CA GLY A 72 5.14 3.83 -4.21
C GLY A 72 6.23 2.79 -4.46
N TRP A 73 6.29 2.23 -5.66
CA TRP A 73 7.42 1.39 -6.07
C TRP A 73 7.97 1.78 -7.44
N ASN A 74 9.29 1.68 -7.57
CA ASN A 74 10.01 1.86 -8.82
C ASN A 74 10.79 0.57 -9.11
N GLU A 75 10.44 -0.08 -10.24
CA GLU A 75 11.03 -1.35 -10.63
C GLU A 75 12.49 -1.24 -11.11
N GLY A 76 12.85 -0.11 -11.73
CA GLY A 76 14.20 0.12 -12.25
C GLY A 76 15.20 0.44 -11.15
N GLU A 77 14.76 1.17 -10.12
CA GLU A 77 15.57 1.54 -8.95
C GLU A 77 15.47 0.53 -7.80
N GLU A 78 14.65 -0.52 -7.94
CA GLU A 78 14.32 -1.49 -6.90
C GLU A 78 14.03 -0.81 -5.55
N THR A 79 13.19 0.21 -5.58
CA THR A 79 12.92 1.09 -4.43
C THR A 79 11.43 1.09 -4.11
N ILE A 80 11.12 0.96 -2.82
CA ILE A 80 9.78 1.17 -2.27
C ILE A 80 9.81 2.42 -1.39
N VAL A 81 8.82 3.29 -1.55
CA VAL A 81 8.61 4.47 -0.72
C VAL A 81 7.27 4.37 -0.04
N VAL A 82 7.24 4.55 1.27
CA VAL A 82 6.02 4.48 2.07
C VAL A 82 5.72 5.87 2.60
N VAL A 83 4.55 6.38 2.27
CA VAL A 83 4.04 7.68 2.72
C VAL A 83 2.83 7.44 3.63
N PRO A 84 2.93 7.74 4.93
CA PRO A 84 1.79 7.67 5.84
C PRO A 84 0.69 8.67 5.45
N THR A 85 -0.58 8.32 5.57
CA THR A 85 -1.74 9.18 5.23
C THR A 85 -2.93 8.94 6.17
N VAL A 86 -4.01 9.69 5.97
CA VAL A 86 -5.31 9.47 6.62
C VAL A 86 -6.35 8.94 5.60
N PRO A 87 -7.41 8.22 6.04
CA PRO A 87 -8.35 7.56 5.13
C PRO A 87 -9.03 8.50 4.11
N ASP A 88 -9.28 9.75 4.49
CA ASP A 88 -9.91 10.76 3.63
C ASP A 88 -8.94 11.48 2.68
N LEU A 89 -7.64 11.15 2.76
CA LEU A 89 -6.56 11.75 1.98
C LEU A 89 -6.44 13.27 2.17
N SER A 90 -6.80 13.79 3.35
CA SER A 90 -6.67 15.22 3.68
C SER A 90 -5.23 15.66 4.00
N GLY A 91 -4.32 14.72 4.28
CA GLY A 91 -2.91 14.99 4.55
C GLY A 91 -2.04 13.74 4.51
N CYS A 92 -0.72 13.95 4.44
CA CYS A 92 0.28 12.88 4.48
C CYS A 92 1.45 13.24 5.41
N GLY A 93 2.14 12.22 5.89
CA GLY A 93 3.37 12.33 6.67
C GLY A 93 4.62 12.21 5.80
N ASP A 94 5.79 12.18 6.45
CA ASP A 94 7.06 12.09 5.75
C ASP A 94 7.26 10.72 5.08
N PRO A 95 7.81 10.69 3.85
CA PRO A 95 8.16 9.45 3.16
C PRO A 95 9.28 8.68 3.86
N THR A 96 9.19 7.35 3.81
CA THR A 96 10.27 6.44 4.19
C THR A 96 10.69 5.61 2.98
N TRP A 97 11.99 5.64 2.64
CA TRP A 97 12.55 4.89 1.51
C TRP A 97 13.12 3.54 1.96
N TYR A 98 12.85 2.52 1.16
CA TYR A 98 13.42 1.19 1.27
C TYR A 98 14.03 0.81 -0.07
N ARG A 99 15.36 0.94 -0.17
CA ARG A 99 16.09 0.45 -1.35
C ARG A 99 16.47 -1.00 -1.16
N ARG A 100 16.28 -1.81 -2.19
CA ARG A 100 16.55 -3.25 -2.14
C ARG A 100 18.00 -3.60 -1.75
N SER A 101 18.96 -2.76 -2.14
CA SER A 101 20.36 -2.89 -1.77
C SER A 101 20.62 -2.63 -0.28
N GLU A 102 19.89 -1.69 0.32
CA GLU A 102 20.10 -1.17 1.68
C GLU A 102 19.39 -1.98 2.77
N ILE A 103 18.24 -2.59 2.45
CA ILE A 103 17.46 -3.35 3.43
C ILE A 103 18.17 -4.63 3.90
N LEU A 104 17.90 -5.03 5.13
CA LEU A 104 18.38 -6.30 5.68
C LEU A 104 17.63 -7.49 5.06
N LYS A 105 16.29 -7.44 5.03
CA LYS A 105 15.43 -8.56 4.64
C LYS A 105 14.08 -8.05 4.12
N ALA A 106 13.51 -8.73 3.14
CA ALA A 106 12.13 -8.50 2.69
C ALA A 106 11.47 -9.81 2.26
N TYR A 107 10.24 -10.04 2.71
CA TYR A 107 9.47 -11.22 2.32
C TYR A 107 7.97 -10.94 2.40
N ARG A 108 7.21 -11.68 1.59
CA ARG A 108 5.75 -11.70 1.68
C ARG A 108 5.34 -12.80 2.65
N ASN A 109 4.62 -12.43 3.70
CA ASN A 109 3.94 -13.37 4.56
C ASN A 109 2.54 -13.63 4.02
N LYS A 110 2.09 -14.88 3.98
CA LYS A 110 0.72 -15.25 3.55
C LYS A 110 -0.20 -15.63 4.70
N TYR A 111 0.32 -15.77 5.93
CA TYR A 111 -0.45 -16.15 7.11
C TYR A 111 0.21 -15.62 8.40
N PRO A 112 -0.53 -15.03 9.37
CA PRO A 112 -1.99 -14.94 9.47
C PRO A 112 -2.63 -13.83 8.63
N THR A 113 -1.85 -12.87 8.15
CA THR A 113 -2.27 -11.83 7.19
C THR A 113 -1.36 -11.86 5.96
N ASP A 114 -1.91 -11.47 4.81
CA ASP A 114 -1.13 -11.32 3.58
C ASP A 114 -0.42 -9.96 3.59
N ALA A 115 0.83 -9.98 4.06
CA ALA A 115 1.60 -8.78 4.34
C ALA A 115 2.97 -8.80 3.65
N PHE A 116 3.34 -7.67 3.06
CA PHE A 116 4.67 -7.41 2.54
C PHE A 116 5.52 -6.85 3.69
N VAL A 117 6.49 -7.65 4.15
CA VAL A 117 7.30 -7.32 5.32
C VAL A 117 8.69 -6.89 4.87
N ILE A 118 9.13 -5.71 5.32
CA ILE A 118 10.44 -5.14 5.03
C ILE A 118 11.16 -4.84 6.34
N TYR A 119 12.33 -5.43 6.51
CA TYR A 119 13.28 -5.11 7.58
C TYR A 119 14.38 -4.21 7.01
N PRO A 120 14.35 -2.89 7.26
CA PRO A 120 15.46 -2.02 6.87
C PRO A 120 16.74 -2.40 7.63
N ASP A 121 16.61 -2.76 8.90
CA ASP A 121 17.70 -3.14 9.78
C ASP A 121 17.26 -4.22 10.80
N ARG A 122 18.05 -4.44 11.86
CA ARG A 122 17.72 -5.39 12.94
C ARG A 122 16.79 -4.84 14.01
N LYS A 123 16.47 -3.54 14.00
CA LYS A 123 15.73 -2.82 15.06
C LYS A 123 14.25 -2.70 14.73
N GLY A 124 13.86 -2.79 13.46
CA GLY A 124 12.47 -2.67 13.08
C GLY A 124 12.11 -3.32 11.76
N TYR A 125 10.81 -3.31 11.49
CA TYR A 125 10.22 -3.69 10.22
C TYR A 125 9.00 -2.83 9.94
N ILE A 126 8.56 -2.84 8.69
CA ILE A 126 7.22 -2.45 8.29
C ILE A 126 6.51 -3.66 7.72
N ALA A 127 5.25 -3.85 8.10
CA ALA A 127 4.34 -4.81 7.47
C ALA A 127 3.24 -4.04 6.75
N ILE A 128 3.19 -4.20 5.43
CA ILE A 128 2.24 -3.54 4.55
C ILE A 128 1.21 -4.58 4.13
N ASN A 129 -0.03 -4.41 4.57
CA ASN A 129 -1.17 -5.18 4.08
C ASN A 129 -1.80 -4.40 2.92
N ALA A 130 -2.15 -5.07 1.83
CA ALA A 130 -2.79 -4.44 0.68
C ALA A 130 -3.80 -5.41 0.06
N TYR A 131 -4.96 -4.87 -0.30
CA TYR A 131 -6.09 -5.60 -0.89
C TYR A 131 -6.57 -4.87 -2.15
N ASP A 132 -7.21 -5.61 -3.04
CA ASP A 132 -7.84 -5.10 -4.26
C ASP A 132 -8.97 -4.13 -3.95
N TRP A 133 -9.69 -4.37 -2.84
CA TRP A 133 -10.82 -3.57 -2.39
C TRP A 133 -11.03 -3.65 -0.87
N LEU A 134 -11.31 -2.52 -0.21
CA LEU A 134 -11.70 -2.45 1.20
C LEU A 134 -12.95 -1.58 1.35
N GLU A 135 -13.99 -2.11 2.01
CA GLU A 135 -15.32 -1.50 2.07
C GLU A 135 -15.48 -0.39 3.14
N ASP A 136 -14.68 -0.42 4.22
CA ASP A 136 -14.83 0.51 5.34
C ASP A 136 -14.05 1.82 5.12
N GLU A 137 -14.72 2.80 4.52
CA GLU A 137 -14.16 4.13 4.24
C GLU A 137 -13.80 4.94 5.49
N SER A 138 -14.32 4.57 6.66
CA SER A 138 -13.95 5.24 7.91
C SER A 138 -12.55 4.83 8.38
N LEU A 139 -12.07 3.68 7.89
CA LEU A 139 -10.78 3.10 8.26
C LEU A 139 -9.75 3.11 7.12
N TYR A 140 -10.22 3.02 5.88
CA TYR A 140 -9.39 2.83 4.70
C TYR A 140 -9.72 3.82 3.59
N VAL A 141 -8.75 4.07 2.72
CA VAL A 141 -8.97 4.82 1.50
C VAL A 141 -9.89 4.03 0.56
N TYR A 142 -10.97 4.67 0.08
CA TYR A 142 -11.83 4.10 -0.95
C TYR A 142 -11.10 4.06 -2.29
N VAL A 143 -10.52 2.92 -2.64
CA VAL A 143 -9.83 2.71 -3.92
C VAL A 143 -9.89 1.23 -4.32
N SER A 144 -10.25 1.00 -5.59
CA SER A 144 -10.15 -0.31 -6.23
C SER A 144 -8.88 -0.36 -7.05
N GLN A 145 -8.06 -1.38 -6.82
CA GLN A 145 -6.66 -1.41 -7.22
C GLN A 145 -6.15 -2.84 -7.53
N GLU A 146 -7.01 -3.67 -8.14
CA GLU A 146 -6.68 -5.06 -8.46
C GLU A 146 -5.41 -5.19 -9.30
N GLN A 147 -5.28 -4.36 -10.34
CA GLN A 147 -4.12 -4.37 -11.23
C GLN A 147 -2.86 -3.91 -10.49
N GLU A 148 -2.92 -2.80 -9.77
CA GLU A 148 -1.80 -2.24 -9.02
C GLU A 148 -1.32 -3.20 -7.94
N LEU A 149 -2.23 -3.90 -7.25
CA LEU A 149 -1.88 -4.92 -6.28
C LEU A 149 -1.17 -6.12 -6.93
N ALA A 150 -1.65 -6.57 -8.09
CA ALA A 150 -1.02 -7.67 -8.82
C ALA A 150 0.40 -7.30 -9.29
N GLU A 151 0.58 -6.09 -9.84
CA GLU A 151 1.88 -5.59 -10.27
C GLU A 151 2.84 -5.39 -9.10
N PHE A 152 2.38 -4.78 -7.99
CA PHE A 152 3.18 -4.62 -6.78
C PHE A 152 3.59 -5.97 -6.20
N THR A 153 2.67 -6.95 -6.19
CA THR A 153 2.93 -8.30 -5.74
C THR A 153 4.05 -8.97 -6.54
N ALA A 154 3.99 -8.86 -7.87
CA ALA A 154 4.99 -9.42 -8.78
C ALA A 154 6.35 -8.76 -8.53
N PHE A 155 6.40 -7.43 -8.55
CA PHE A 155 7.62 -6.67 -8.24
C PHE A 155 8.22 -7.06 -6.89
N PHE A 156 7.39 -7.11 -5.84
CA PHE A 156 7.87 -7.39 -4.50
C PHE A 156 8.45 -8.80 -4.40
N THR A 157 7.77 -9.79 -4.98
CA THR A 157 8.18 -11.20 -4.85
C THR A 157 9.39 -11.52 -5.72
N GLU A 158 9.45 -10.97 -6.93
CA GLU A 158 10.45 -11.32 -7.95
C GLU A 158 11.72 -10.48 -7.86
N ARG A 159 11.61 -9.21 -7.47
CA ARG A 159 12.74 -8.26 -7.48
C ARG A 159 13.09 -7.75 -6.10
N PHE A 160 12.09 -7.40 -5.29
CA PHE A 160 12.34 -6.77 -3.99
C PHE A 160 12.58 -7.75 -2.83
N ALA A 161 12.10 -8.99 -2.92
CA ALA A 161 12.30 -9.97 -1.85
C ALA A 161 13.79 -10.22 -1.62
N LYS A 162 14.20 -10.23 -0.34
CA LYS A 162 15.58 -10.44 0.12
C LYS A 162 15.56 -11.37 1.31
N LYS A 163 16.26 -12.49 1.20
CA LYS A 163 16.35 -13.47 2.29
C LYS A 163 17.36 -13.04 3.34
#